data_AF-A0A6A8GHE7-F1
#
_entry.id   AF-A0A6A8GHE7-F1
#
_cell.length_a   1.000
_cell.length_b   1.000
_cell.length_c   1.000
_cell.angle_alpha   90.00
_cell.angle_beta   90.00
_cell.angle_gamma   90.00
#
_symmetry.space_group_name_H-M   'P 1'
#
loop_
_entity.id
_entity.type
_entity.pdbx_description
1 polymer ?
#
loop_
_entity_poly.entity_id
_entity_poly.type
_entity_poly.pdbx_seq_one_letter_code
_entity_poly.pdbx_strand_id
1 'polypeptide(L)'
;MDSVQPAERPADDGTSQAAMSRVALSREPWLWAFVGLWALFVSGLHFGGLAYGIYTKIWWWDLLTHSLSGFGVAGVLFLVFPRTFDGNRAPVVVAGIIFAIGAGFELYEYLFKDFWYGWSAAYYAEDTATDLVVDVLGALAFVVLVDGVVQFTSDAQRRPDSQPPGNHANIRSDGGGASVRSGDDASSSGDDAPSRR
;
A
#
# COMPACT_ATOMS: atom_id res chain seq x y z
N MET A 1 48.47 -19.52 -30.92
CA MET A 1 47.97 -19.63 -29.53
C MET A 1 47.23 -18.34 -29.28
N ASP A 2 45.93 -18.35 -29.58
CA ASP A 2 45.10 -17.16 -29.62
C ASP A 2 44.48 -16.94 -28.23
N SER A 3 44.85 -15.82 -27.61
CA SER A 3 44.38 -15.41 -26.30
C SER A 3 42.97 -14.84 -26.42
N VAL A 4 41.96 -15.61 -26.04
CA VAL A 4 40.57 -15.15 -25.92
C VAL A 4 40.48 -14.19 -24.74
N GLN A 5 40.20 -12.91 -25.00
CA GLN A 5 39.83 -11.95 -23.97
C GLN A 5 38.40 -12.25 -23.47
N PRO A 6 38.16 -12.35 -22.15
CA PRO A 6 36.80 -12.43 -21.62
C PRO A 6 36.13 -11.06 -21.77
N ALA A 7 34.99 -11.02 -22.45
CA ALA A 7 34.13 -9.86 -22.50
C ALA A 7 33.64 -9.53 -21.08
N GLU A 8 34.04 -8.37 -20.56
CA GLU A 8 33.43 -7.77 -19.38
C GLU A 8 31.95 -7.54 -19.67
N ARG A 9 31.08 -8.23 -18.93
CA ARG A 9 29.66 -7.87 -18.89
C ARG A 9 29.54 -6.52 -18.19
N PRO A 10 28.82 -5.54 -18.75
CA PRO A 10 28.45 -4.37 -17.99
C PRO A 10 27.63 -4.81 -16.78
N ALA A 11 28.03 -4.32 -15.61
CA ALA A 11 27.26 -4.42 -14.39
C ALA A 11 25.87 -3.86 -14.68
N ASP A 12 24.88 -4.71 -14.48
CA ASP A 12 23.47 -4.35 -14.42
C ASP A 12 23.30 -3.37 -13.25
N ASP A 13 23.43 -2.07 -13.53
CA ASP A 13 23.10 -0.98 -12.63
C ASP A 13 21.58 -0.79 -12.61
N GLY A 14 20.90 -1.89 -12.29
CA GLY A 14 19.50 -1.98 -11.95
C GLY A 14 19.24 -1.25 -10.64
N THR A 15 19.28 0.08 -10.70
CA THR A 15 18.52 0.97 -9.84
C THR A 15 17.04 0.70 -10.11
N SER A 16 16.57 -0.46 -9.66
CA SER A 16 15.16 -0.75 -9.48
C SER A 16 14.67 0.26 -8.46
N GLN A 17 14.11 1.36 -8.95
CA GLN A 17 13.51 2.41 -8.15
C GLN A 17 12.27 1.80 -7.46
N ALA A 18 12.52 1.18 -6.32
CA ALA A 18 11.58 0.35 -5.59
C ALA A 18 10.33 1.15 -5.22
N ALA A 19 9.17 0.51 -5.35
CA ALA A 19 7.97 0.87 -4.62
C ALA A 19 8.34 1.32 -3.19
N MET A 20 7.81 2.45 -2.71
CA MET A 20 8.10 2.89 -1.35
C MET A 20 7.69 1.79 -0.37
N SER A 21 8.69 1.13 0.22
CA SER A 21 8.44 0.18 1.30
C SER A 21 7.74 0.90 2.45
N ARG A 22 6.89 0.20 3.22
CA ARG A 22 6.22 0.77 4.40
C ARG A 22 7.22 1.42 5.38
N VAL A 23 8.44 0.89 5.45
CA VAL A 23 9.56 1.43 6.24
C VAL A 23 10.08 2.76 5.69
N ALA A 24 10.10 2.95 4.37
CA ALA A 24 10.46 4.24 3.78
C ALA A 24 9.36 5.28 4.07
N LEU A 25 8.10 4.92 3.84
CA LEU A 25 6.95 5.78 4.11
C LEU A 25 6.87 6.21 5.59
N SER A 26 7.13 5.30 6.53
CA SER A 26 7.10 5.61 7.97
C SER A 26 8.20 6.57 8.42
N ARG A 27 9.22 6.81 7.59
CA ARG A 27 10.31 7.75 7.87
C ARG A 27 10.08 9.12 7.26
N GLU A 28 9.05 9.28 6.45
CA GLU A 28 8.74 10.55 5.82
C GLU A 28 8.30 11.60 6.87
N PRO A 29 8.93 12.78 6.93
CA PRO A 29 8.68 13.76 7.99
C PRO A 29 7.27 14.32 7.98
N TRP A 30 6.64 14.41 6.80
CA TRP A 30 5.27 14.89 6.67
C TRP A 30 4.27 13.94 7.36
N LEU A 31 4.55 12.63 7.39
CA LEU A 31 3.65 11.66 8.03
C LEU A 31 3.72 11.78 9.55
N TRP A 32 4.90 12.02 10.11
CA TRP A 32 5.07 12.35 11.53
C TRP A 32 4.32 13.63 11.90
N ALA A 33 4.42 14.67 11.06
CA ALA A 33 3.67 15.91 11.27
C ALA A 33 2.15 15.67 11.20
N PHE A 34 1.68 14.89 10.22
CA PHE A 34 0.28 14.52 10.09
C PHE A 34 -0.24 13.76 11.31
N VAL A 35 0.44 12.70 11.75
CA VAL A 35 0.04 11.91 12.93
C VAL A 35 0.09 12.76 14.20
N GLY A 36 1.09 13.64 14.35
CA GLY A 36 1.18 14.56 15.48
C GLY A 36 0.02 15.56 15.52
N LEU A 37 -0.32 16.18 14.39
CA LEU A 37 -1.48 17.08 14.28
C LEU A 37 -2.79 16.34 14.52
N TRP A 38 -2.91 15.10 14.02
CA TRP A 38 -4.06 14.24 14.26
C TRP A 38 -4.23 13.94 15.76
N ALA A 39 -3.15 13.57 16.44
CA ALA A 39 -3.17 13.32 17.88
C ALA A 39 -3.61 14.55 18.67
N LEU A 40 -3.13 15.74 18.31
CA LEU A 40 -3.56 17.00 18.91
C LEU A 40 -5.05 17.29 18.65
N PHE A 41 -5.51 17.08 17.42
CA PHE A 41 -6.91 17.26 17.05
C PHE A 41 -7.84 16.35 17.85
N VAL A 42 -7.54 15.04 17.88
CA VAL A 42 -8.34 14.05 18.60
C VAL A 42 -8.31 14.30 20.11
N SER A 43 -7.14 14.65 20.68
CA SER A 43 -7.05 15.06 22.08
C SER A 43 -7.94 16.27 22.37
N GLY A 44 -7.94 17.26 21.47
CA GLY A 44 -8.81 18.42 21.56
C GLY A 44 -10.31 18.05 21.54
N LEU A 45 -10.71 17.10 20.69
CA LEU A 45 -12.09 16.59 20.68
C LEU A 45 -12.45 15.87 21.97
N HIS A 46 -11.55 15.03 22.50
CA HIS A 46 -11.82 14.23 23.69
C HIS A 46 -11.90 15.13 24.95
N PHE A 47 -10.86 15.93 25.23
CA PHE A 47 -10.85 16.84 26.38
C PHE A 47 -11.86 17.99 26.24
N GLY A 48 -12.06 18.50 25.01
CA GLY A 48 -13.11 19.48 24.75
C GLY A 48 -14.50 18.90 24.98
N GLY A 49 -14.73 17.67 24.54
CA GLY A 49 -15.97 16.94 24.78
C GLY A 49 -16.29 16.81 26.26
N LEU A 50 -15.29 16.49 27.09
CA LEU A 50 -15.43 16.45 28.54
C LEU A 50 -15.70 17.83 29.13
N ALA A 51 -14.88 18.84 28.78
CA ALA A 51 -14.98 20.19 29.32
C ALA A 51 -16.33 20.88 29.04
N TYR A 52 -16.94 20.61 27.88
CA TYR A 52 -18.22 21.19 27.48
C TYR A 52 -19.44 20.28 27.71
N GLY A 53 -19.22 19.08 28.28
CA GLY A 53 -20.27 18.08 28.50
C GLY A 53 -20.95 17.65 27.19
N ILE A 54 -20.17 17.41 26.14
CA ILE A 54 -20.70 16.99 24.83
C ILE A 54 -21.08 15.51 24.85
N TYR A 55 -20.35 14.68 25.60
CA TYR A 55 -20.64 13.26 25.78
C TYR A 55 -22.06 12.99 26.30
N THR A 56 -22.63 13.90 27.09
CA THR A 56 -24.03 13.78 27.58
C THR A 56 -25.08 14.28 26.57
N LYS A 57 -24.66 15.01 25.52
CA LYS A 57 -25.56 15.77 24.63
C LYS A 57 -25.62 15.19 23.22
N ILE A 58 -24.51 14.61 22.74
CA ILE A 58 -24.37 14.11 21.37
C ILE A 58 -23.94 12.65 21.45
N TRP A 59 -24.89 11.74 21.24
CA TRP A 59 -24.69 10.30 21.45
C TRP A 59 -23.60 9.67 20.57
N TRP A 60 -23.37 10.19 19.35
CA TRP A 60 -22.34 9.67 18.45
C TRP A 60 -20.95 10.27 18.69
N TRP A 61 -20.84 11.28 19.56
CA TRP A 61 -19.58 11.99 19.80
C TRP A 61 -18.51 11.06 20.31
N ASP A 62 -18.90 10.20 21.24
CA ASP A 62 -18.04 9.23 21.88
C ASP A 62 -17.46 8.23 20.87
N LEU A 63 -18.35 7.61 20.09
CA LEU A 63 -18.01 6.72 18.97
C LEU A 63 -17.06 7.39 17.96
N LEU A 64 -17.29 8.67 17.65
CA LEU A 64 -16.40 9.44 16.78
C LEU A 64 -15.01 9.57 17.42
N THR A 65 -14.94 9.97 18.69
CA THR A 65 -13.65 10.16 19.36
C THR A 65 -12.86 8.86 19.49
N HIS A 66 -13.51 7.73 19.77
CA HIS A 66 -12.89 6.41 19.78
C HIS A 66 -12.40 6.01 18.38
N SER A 67 -13.26 6.10 17.37
CA SER A 67 -12.85 5.77 16.00
C SER A 67 -11.65 6.60 15.51
N LEU A 68 -11.64 7.91 15.77
CA LEU A 68 -10.51 8.77 15.42
C LEU A 68 -9.25 8.47 16.26
N SER A 69 -9.43 8.06 17.51
CA SER A 69 -8.34 7.64 18.41
C SER A 69 -7.71 6.34 17.92
N GLY A 70 -8.50 5.30 17.65
CA GLY A 70 -8.01 4.04 17.08
C GLY A 70 -7.25 4.25 15.76
N PHE A 71 -7.75 5.12 14.88
CA PHE A 71 -7.03 5.53 13.66
C PHE A 71 -5.68 6.19 13.98
N GLY A 72 -5.66 7.15 14.92
CA GLY A 72 -4.45 7.86 15.32
C GLY A 72 -3.40 6.97 15.99
N VAL A 73 -3.82 6.08 16.89
CA VAL A 73 -2.95 5.12 17.57
C VAL A 73 -2.39 4.11 16.57
N ALA A 74 -3.17 3.65 15.59
CA ALA A 74 -2.64 2.85 14.48
C ALA A 74 -1.60 3.62 13.66
N GLY A 75 -1.79 4.93 13.47
CA GLY A 75 -0.79 5.81 12.85
C GLY A 75 0.53 5.88 13.63
N VAL A 76 0.47 6.03 14.95
CA VAL A 76 1.67 5.98 15.80
C VAL A 76 2.33 4.60 15.74
N LEU A 77 1.54 3.52 15.80
CA LEU A 77 2.02 2.15 15.68
C LEU A 77 2.74 1.94 14.34
N PHE A 78 2.22 2.49 13.25
CA PHE A 78 2.86 2.42 11.93
C PHE A 78 4.18 3.17 11.87
N LEU A 79 4.24 4.37 12.45
CA LEU A 79 5.47 5.16 12.49
C LEU A 79 6.60 4.47 13.25
N VAL A 80 6.28 3.86 14.40
CA VAL A 80 7.26 3.22 15.27
C VAL A 80 7.57 1.77 14.85
N PHE A 81 6.55 1.03 14.42
CA PHE A 81 6.62 -0.39 14.07
C PHE A 81 6.00 -0.67 12.70
N PRO A 82 6.55 -0.12 11.61
CA PRO A 82 5.96 -0.24 10.26
C PRO A 82 5.84 -1.69 9.78
N ARG A 83 6.70 -2.59 10.28
CA ARG A 83 6.67 -4.03 9.94
C ARG A 83 5.45 -4.76 10.47
N THR A 84 4.76 -4.21 11.47
CA THR A 84 3.48 -4.75 11.97
C THR A 84 2.39 -4.71 10.89
N PHE A 85 2.57 -3.84 9.89
CA PHE A 85 1.64 -3.64 8.78
C PHE A 85 1.99 -4.51 7.54
N ASP A 86 2.92 -5.45 7.67
CA ASP A 86 3.32 -6.33 6.57
C ASP A 86 2.56 -7.67 6.57
N GLY A 87 2.13 -8.09 5.38
CA GLY A 87 1.54 -9.40 5.11
C GLY A 87 0.09 -9.56 5.54
N ASN A 88 -0.50 -10.72 5.21
CA ASN A 88 -1.94 -10.97 5.31
C ASN A 88 -2.48 -10.97 6.75
N ARG A 89 -1.60 -11.09 7.76
CA ARG A 89 -1.98 -11.10 9.17
C ARG A 89 -1.97 -9.70 9.80
N ALA A 90 -1.42 -8.70 9.11
CA ALA A 90 -1.31 -7.35 9.63
C ALA A 90 -2.64 -6.78 10.17
N PRO A 91 -3.78 -6.89 9.47
CA PRO A 91 -5.06 -6.36 10.00
C PRO A 91 -5.45 -6.96 11.35
N VAL A 92 -5.26 -8.27 11.54
CA VAL A 92 -5.59 -8.97 12.79
C VAL A 92 -4.63 -8.58 13.91
N VAL A 93 -3.33 -8.48 13.61
CA VAL A 93 -2.32 -8.08 14.59
C VAL A 93 -2.54 -6.64 15.04
N VAL A 94 -2.76 -5.72 14.09
CA VAL A 94 -3.05 -4.31 14.38
C VAL A 94 -4.35 -4.21 15.20
N ALA A 95 -5.42 -4.90 14.78
CA ALA A 95 -6.67 -4.93 15.53
C ALA A 95 -6.47 -5.41 16.98
N GLY A 96 -5.71 -6.49 17.20
CA GLY A 96 -5.43 -7.00 18.54
C GLY A 96 -4.62 -6.03 19.42
N ILE A 97 -3.62 -5.34 18.84
CA ILE A 97 -2.84 -4.33 19.56
C ILE A 97 -3.72 -3.14 19.95
N ILE A 98 -4.51 -2.62 19.01
CA ILE A 98 -5.36 -1.46 19.26
C ILE A 98 -6.47 -1.81 20.24
N PHE A 99 -7.09 -2.99 20.13
CA PHE A 99 -8.04 -3.49 21.11
C PHE A 99 -7.43 -3.55 22.52
N ALA A 100 -6.19 -4.03 22.66
CA ALA A 100 -5.53 -4.09 23.97
C ALA A 100 -5.23 -2.70 24.55
N ILE A 101 -4.84 -1.74 23.70
CA ILE A 101 -4.60 -0.34 24.12
C ILE A 101 -5.93 0.31 24.52
N GLY A 102 -6.97 0.18 23.70
CA GLY A 102 -8.32 0.65 23.99
C GLY A 102 -8.83 0.07 25.31
N ALA A 103 -8.69 -1.24 25.53
CA ALA A 103 -9.13 -1.88 26.77
C ALA A 103 -8.37 -1.35 28.00
N GLY A 104 -7.11 -0.95 27.84
CA GLY A 104 -6.36 -0.26 28.88
C GLY A 104 -6.89 1.15 29.16
N PHE A 105 -7.33 1.87 28.13
CA PHE A 105 -7.96 3.20 28.27
C PHE A 105 -9.32 3.10 28.96
N GLU A 106 -10.15 2.13 28.56
CA GLU A 106 -11.41 1.81 29.22
C GLU A 106 -11.19 1.46 30.69
N LEU A 107 -10.21 0.62 31.00
CA LEU A 107 -9.88 0.32 32.40
C LEU A 107 -9.47 1.58 33.17
N TYR A 108 -8.70 2.46 32.55
CA TYR A 108 -8.36 3.76 33.14
C TYR A 108 -9.63 4.57 33.41
N GLU A 109 -10.51 4.73 32.44
CA GLU A 109 -11.76 5.47 32.63
C GLU A 109 -12.61 4.87 33.74
N TYR A 110 -12.84 3.55 33.74
CA TYR A 110 -13.58 2.86 34.78
C TYR A 110 -13.04 3.14 36.18
N LEU A 111 -11.72 3.13 36.35
CA LEU A 111 -11.07 3.38 37.65
C LEU A 111 -11.19 4.84 38.10
N PHE A 112 -11.29 5.78 37.16
CA PHE A 112 -11.40 7.22 37.43
C PHE A 112 -12.80 7.79 37.18
N LYS A 113 -13.80 6.92 36.88
CA LYS A 113 -15.16 7.29 36.47
C LYS A 113 -15.90 8.13 37.51
N ASP A 114 -15.61 7.91 38.80
CA ASP A 114 -16.28 8.58 39.91
C ASP A 114 -16.02 10.09 39.94
N PHE A 115 -15.06 10.57 39.14
CA PHE A 115 -14.80 11.99 38.94
C PHE A 115 -15.78 12.61 37.92
N TRP A 116 -16.29 11.86 36.92
CA TRP A 116 -16.96 12.44 35.74
C TRP A 116 -18.31 11.82 35.34
N TYR A 117 -18.65 10.58 35.74
CA TYR A 117 -19.90 9.93 35.31
C TYR A 117 -20.49 8.91 36.31
N GLY A 118 -21.81 8.97 36.50
CA GLY A 118 -22.58 8.15 37.45
C GLY A 118 -23.28 6.92 36.85
N TRP A 119 -22.69 6.27 35.85
CA TRP A 119 -23.31 5.15 35.14
C TRP A 119 -23.35 3.84 35.95
N SER A 120 -24.30 2.98 35.59
CA SER A 120 -24.34 1.60 36.08
C SER A 120 -23.23 0.76 35.44
N ALA A 121 -22.75 -0.27 36.14
CA ALA A 121 -21.70 -1.16 35.62
C ALA A 121 -22.12 -1.89 34.33
N ALA A 122 -23.41 -2.21 34.18
CA ALA A 122 -23.92 -2.88 32.98
C ALA A 122 -23.89 -1.95 31.76
N TYR A 123 -24.33 -0.70 31.94
CA TYR A 123 -24.27 0.31 30.87
C TYR A 123 -22.82 0.57 30.45
N TYR A 124 -21.93 0.74 31.44
CA TYR A 124 -20.51 0.95 31.17
C TYR A 124 -19.90 -0.20 30.37
N ALA A 125 -20.23 -1.45 30.70
CA ALA A 125 -19.72 -2.61 29.96
C ALA A 125 -20.19 -2.66 28.50
N GLU A 126 -21.41 -2.19 28.21
CA GLU A 126 -21.94 -2.10 26.84
C GLU A 126 -21.26 -0.99 26.04
N ASP A 127 -21.03 0.15 26.68
CA ASP A 127 -20.31 1.30 26.13
C ASP A 127 -18.87 0.92 25.76
N THR A 128 -18.11 0.43 26.75
CA THR A 128 -16.75 -0.12 26.57
C THR A 128 -16.67 -1.14 25.43
N ALA A 129 -17.63 -2.06 25.33
CA ALA A 129 -17.62 -3.04 24.24
C ALA A 129 -17.78 -2.39 22.86
N THR A 130 -18.60 -1.34 22.78
CA THR A 130 -18.82 -0.54 21.57
C THR A 130 -17.56 0.25 21.23
N ASP A 131 -16.93 0.89 22.20
CA ASP A 131 -15.72 1.70 22.06
C ASP A 131 -14.55 0.89 21.53
N LEU A 132 -14.32 -0.30 22.09
CA LEU A 132 -13.30 -1.21 21.60
C LEU A 132 -13.53 -1.64 20.14
N VAL A 133 -14.78 -1.81 19.73
CA VAL A 133 -15.11 -2.14 18.34
C VAL A 133 -14.80 -0.94 17.44
N VAL A 134 -15.23 0.27 17.79
CA VAL A 134 -15.01 1.45 16.94
C VAL A 134 -13.55 1.90 16.91
N ASP A 135 -12.78 1.69 17.97
CA ASP A 135 -11.32 1.84 18.00
C ASP A 135 -10.66 0.94 16.96
N VAL A 136 -11.03 -0.35 16.95
CA VAL A 136 -10.53 -1.32 15.97
C VAL A 136 -10.94 -0.93 14.55
N LEU A 137 -12.17 -0.49 14.33
CA LEU A 137 -12.61 -0.03 13.01
C LEU A 137 -11.80 1.17 12.51
N GLY A 138 -11.51 2.14 13.41
CA GLY A 138 -10.64 3.27 13.11
C GLY A 138 -9.23 2.83 12.72
N ALA A 139 -8.66 1.87 13.45
CA ALA A 139 -7.35 1.31 13.14
C ALA A 139 -7.31 0.58 11.79
N LEU A 140 -8.35 -0.21 11.48
CA LEU A 140 -8.45 -0.90 10.19
C LEU A 140 -8.60 0.09 9.03
N ALA A 141 -9.30 1.20 9.23
CA ALA A 141 -9.35 2.28 8.24
C ALA A 141 -7.95 2.86 7.97
N PHE A 142 -7.11 2.99 9.00
CA PHE A 142 -5.71 3.40 8.82
C PHE A 142 -4.90 2.36 8.03
N VAL A 143 -5.08 1.06 8.30
CA VAL A 143 -4.42 -0.02 7.53
C VAL A 143 -4.77 0.10 6.05
N VAL A 144 -6.06 0.23 5.73
CA VAL A 144 -6.53 0.38 4.35
C VAL A 144 -5.95 1.64 3.69
N LEU A 145 -5.86 2.75 4.42
CA LEU A 145 -5.26 3.99 3.92
C LEU A 145 -3.79 3.79 3.55
N VAL A 146 -2.98 3.20 4.44
CA VAL A 146 -1.56 2.94 4.19
C VAL A 146 -1.38 2.02 2.99
N ASP A 147 -2.16 0.94 2.91
CA ASP A 147 -2.11 0.02 1.77
C ASP A 147 -2.45 0.73 0.46
N GLY A 148 -3.46 1.60 0.47
CA GLY A 148 -3.81 2.43 -0.68
C GLY A 148 -2.70 3.39 -1.11
N VAL A 149 -2.05 4.06 -0.16
CA VAL A 149 -0.93 4.98 -0.43
C VAL A 149 0.27 4.22 -1.03
N VAL A 150 0.61 3.06 -0.47
CA VAL A 150 1.72 2.23 -0.98
C VAL A 150 1.41 1.69 -2.38
N GLN A 151 0.18 1.25 -2.64
CA GLN A 151 -0.23 0.78 -3.97
C GLN A 151 -0.20 1.92 -5.00
N PHE A 152 -0.77 3.07 -4.67
CA PHE A 152 -0.84 4.24 -5.56
C PHE A 152 0.56 4.74 -5.97
N THR A 153 1.48 4.83 -5.00
CA THR A 153 2.87 5.25 -5.26
C THR A 153 3.62 4.24 -6.11
N SER A 154 3.36 2.94 -5.90
CA SER A 154 3.92 1.86 -6.72
C SER A 154 3.45 1.92 -8.17
N ASP A 155 2.17 2.20 -8.41
CA ASP A 155 1.58 2.26 -9.75
C ASP A 155 2.02 3.52 -10.52
N ALA A 156 2.11 4.66 -9.85
CA ALA A 156 2.63 5.90 -10.44
C ALA A 156 4.07 5.73 -10.96
N GLN A 157 4.91 4.99 -10.20
CA GLN A 157 6.30 4.73 -10.57
C GLN A 157 6.46 3.72 -11.72
N ARG A 158 5.46 2.88 -11.99
CA ARG A 158 5.48 1.96 -13.17
C ARG A 158 5.11 2.64 -14.49
N ARG A 159 4.51 3.84 -14.45
CA ARG A 159 4.04 4.57 -15.63
C ARG A 159 5.04 5.48 -16.40
N PRO A 160 6.32 5.71 -16.04
CA PRO A 160 7.16 6.65 -16.81
C PRO A 160 7.75 6.15 -18.14
N ASP A 161 7.90 4.83 -18.38
CA ASP A 161 8.72 4.33 -19.50
C ASP A 161 8.01 3.37 -20.47
N SER A 162 6.69 3.48 -20.66
CA SER A 162 6.05 2.82 -21.81
C SER A 162 6.43 3.54 -23.11
N GLN A 163 7.60 3.17 -23.65
CA GLN A 163 8.09 3.28 -25.03
C GLN A 163 8.00 4.67 -25.72
N PRO A 164 9.14 5.30 -26.09
CA PRO A 164 9.15 6.18 -27.26
C PRO A 164 8.58 5.39 -28.45
N PRO A 165 7.77 6.00 -29.35
CA PRO A 165 7.31 5.30 -30.55
C PRO A 165 8.55 4.81 -31.31
N GLY A 166 8.76 3.50 -31.28
CA GLY A 166 9.84 2.84 -32.00
C GLY A 166 9.69 3.20 -33.46
N ASN A 167 10.69 3.91 -33.98
CA ASN A 167 10.82 4.27 -35.37
C ASN A 167 10.99 2.98 -36.19
N HIS A 168 9.89 2.28 -36.48
CA HIS A 168 9.84 1.25 -37.52
C HIS A 168 9.73 1.96 -38.88
N ALA A 169 10.83 2.59 -39.29
CA ALA A 169 11.01 3.13 -40.63
C ALA A 169 12.32 2.61 -41.24
N ASN A 170 12.52 1.30 -41.21
CA ASN A 170 13.41 0.63 -42.17
C ASN A 170 12.57 0.22 -43.38
N ILE A 171 12.09 1.22 -44.13
CA ILE A 171 11.69 1.03 -45.53
C ILE A 171 12.98 1.01 -46.34
N ARG A 172 13.46 -0.20 -46.61
CA ARG A 172 14.55 -0.44 -47.56
C ARG A 172 14.03 -0.07 -48.94
N SER A 173 14.55 1.03 -49.47
CA SER A 173 14.34 1.50 -50.83
C SER A 173 15.38 0.84 -51.73
N ASP A 174 14.96 -0.11 -52.56
CA ASP A 174 15.70 -0.60 -53.71
C ASP A 174 14.84 -0.47 -54.97
N GLY A 175 14.73 0.77 -55.44
CA GLY A 175 14.24 1.05 -56.78
C GLY A 175 15.32 0.80 -57.84
N GLY A 176 14.97 0.03 -58.88
CA GLY A 176 15.42 0.28 -60.25
C GLY A 176 16.11 -0.87 -60.97
N GLY A 177 15.51 -1.33 -62.08
CA GLY A 177 16.21 -2.07 -63.13
C GLY A 177 15.33 -3.00 -63.95
N ALA A 178 14.64 -2.46 -64.95
CA ALA A 178 13.81 -3.22 -65.89
C ALA A 178 14.63 -4.02 -66.92
N SER A 179 14.08 -5.18 -67.30
CA SER A 179 14.09 -5.84 -68.62
C SER A 179 15.43 -6.26 -69.26
N VAL A 180 15.59 -7.56 -69.61
CA VAL A 180 15.81 -8.07 -71.00
C VAL A 180 15.47 -9.59 -71.07
N ARG A 181 14.94 -9.97 -72.23
CA ARG A 181 14.39 -11.23 -72.76
C ARG A 181 15.37 -12.40 -72.98
N SER A 182 14.72 -13.54 -73.32
CA SER A 182 15.18 -14.73 -74.06
C SER A 182 15.79 -15.82 -73.18
N GLY A 183 15.45 -17.09 -73.31
CA GLY A 183 14.67 -17.83 -74.30
C GLY A 183 15.05 -19.30 -74.13
N ASP A 184 14.05 -20.16 -74.28
CA ASP A 184 14.09 -21.55 -74.74
C ASP A 184 14.90 -22.65 -74.00
N ASP A 185 14.18 -23.77 -73.88
CA ASP A 185 14.60 -25.15 -74.11
C ASP A 185 14.67 -26.18 -72.97
N ALA A 186 13.85 -27.22 -73.21
CA ALA A 186 14.12 -28.65 -73.09
C ALA A 186 13.87 -29.38 -71.75
N SER A 187 12.72 -30.07 -71.78
CA SER A 187 12.44 -31.43 -71.29
C SER A 187 13.61 -32.38 -70.99
N SER A 188 13.53 -33.10 -69.86
CA SER A 188 13.72 -34.58 -69.72
C SER A 188 13.45 -34.95 -68.24
N SER A 189 12.39 -35.69 -67.88
CA SER A 189 12.28 -37.17 -67.77
C SER A 189 12.83 -37.81 -66.46
N GLY A 190 12.02 -38.71 -65.86
CA GLY A 190 12.44 -39.80 -64.96
C GLY A 190 12.22 -39.53 -63.47
N ASP A 191 11.16 -40.05 -62.85
CA ASP A 191 11.04 -41.41 -62.25
C ASP A 191 11.97 -41.64 -61.04
N ASP A 192 11.34 -41.82 -59.86
CA ASP A 192 11.46 -42.99 -58.98
C ASP A 192 11.27 -42.66 -57.48
N ALA A 193 10.13 -43.12 -56.96
CA ALA A 193 10.05 -43.67 -55.60
C ALA A 193 10.61 -45.12 -55.63
N PRO A 194 10.74 -45.90 -54.52
CA PRO A 194 10.22 -45.71 -53.17
C PRO A 194 11.18 -46.21 -52.03
N SER A 195 10.61 -46.26 -50.81
CA SER A 195 10.82 -47.28 -49.76
C SER A 195 11.48 -46.85 -48.44
N ARG A 196 10.62 -46.88 -47.40
CA ARG A 196 10.76 -47.55 -46.10
C ARG A 196 12.16 -47.63 -45.46
N ARG A 197 12.27 -47.06 -44.26
CA ARG A 197 12.51 -47.80 -43.00
C ARG A 197 12.02 -46.99 -41.81
#